data_AF-A0A7J0H5E7-F1
#
_entry.id   AF-A0A7J0H5E7-F1
#
_cell.length_a   1.000
_cell.length_b   1.000
_cell.length_c   1.000
_cell.angle_alpha   90.00
_cell.angle_beta   90.00
_cell.angle_gamma   90.00
#
_symmetry.space_group_name_H-M   'P 1'
#
loop_
_entity.id
_entity.type
_entity.pdbx_description
1 polymer ?
#
loop_
_entity_poly.entity_id
_entity_poly.type
_entity_poly.pdbx_seq_one_letter_code
_entity_poly.pdbx_strand_id
1 'polypeptide(L)'
;MMRNPDVRQAAVYGLGVCAEFGGSVIKPLVGEALSRLNVVIRDPNALQAENVMAYDNAVSALGKICQFHRDSIDSAQVVPAWSDRELLGPNNQYLPKIVSVFAEVLCAGKDLATEQTANRMINLLRQLQQTLPPATLASTWSSLQPQQQLALQSILS
;
A
#
# COMPACT_ATOMS: atom_id res chain seq x y z
N MET A 1 -15.95 20.27 2.47
CA MET A 1 -14.78 19.62 3.10
C MET A 1 -14.47 20.30 4.42
N MET A 2 -14.15 19.53 5.46
CA MET A 2 -13.85 20.03 6.80
C MET A 2 -12.53 20.84 6.79
N ARG A 3 -12.58 22.11 7.21
CA ARG A 3 -11.44 23.03 7.17
C ARG A 3 -10.33 22.67 8.18
N ASN A 4 -10.67 22.00 9.28
CA ASN A 4 -9.71 21.70 10.35
C ASN A 4 -8.97 20.37 10.08
N PRO A 5 -7.62 20.38 9.95
CA PRO A 5 -6.81 19.18 9.73
C PRO A 5 -6.90 18.12 10.83
N ASP A 6 -6.93 18.53 12.10
CA ASP A 6 -7.02 17.62 13.26
C ASP A 6 -8.34 16.84 13.23
N VAL A 7 -9.43 17.51 12.84
CA VAL A 7 -10.74 16.87 12.68
C VAL A 7 -10.72 15.87 11.53
N ARG A 8 -10.05 16.18 10.42
CA ARG A 8 -9.89 15.21 9.31
C ARG A 8 -9.09 14.00 9.77
N GLN A 9 -7.96 14.21 10.44
CA GLN A 9 -7.12 13.14 10.97
C GLN A 9 -7.90 12.23 11.93
N ALA A 10 -8.64 12.80 12.88
CA ALA A 10 -9.46 12.06 13.83
C ALA A 10 -10.57 11.26 13.13
N ALA A 11 -11.22 11.86 12.12
CA ALA A 11 -12.27 11.19 11.36
C ALA A 11 -11.74 9.99 10.56
N VAL A 12 -10.64 10.14 9.82
CA VAL A 12 -10.08 9.04 9.03
C VAL A 12 -9.48 7.95 9.91
N TYR A 13 -8.91 8.31 11.06
CA TYR A 13 -8.45 7.35 12.06
C TYR A 13 -9.61 6.52 12.62
N GLY A 14 -10.68 7.19 13.07
CA GLY A 14 -11.88 6.53 13.59
C GLY A 14 -12.52 5.60 12.54
N LEU A 15 -12.53 6.01 11.27
CA LEU A 15 -12.99 5.16 10.18
C LEU A 15 -12.13 3.89 10.05
N GLY A 16 -10.81 4.00 10.17
CA GLY A 16 -9.90 2.85 10.17
C GLY A 16 -10.12 1.91 11.35
N VAL A 17 -10.34 2.46 12.55
CA VAL A 17 -10.68 1.66 13.74
C VAL A 17 -12.01 0.93 13.55
N CYS A 18 -13.03 1.62 13.01
CA CYS A 18 -14.31 1.01 12.67
C CYS A 18 -14.12 -0.13 11.66
N ALA A 19 -13.33 0.07 10.61
CA ALA A 19 -13.08 -0.98 9.61
C ALA A 19 -12.40 -2.23 10.21
N GLU A 20 -11.59 -2.07 11.25
CA GLU A 20 -10.90 -3.20 11.89
C GLU A 20 -11.77 -3.91 12.94
N PHE A 21 -12.47 -3.14 13.79
CA PHE A 21 -13.14 -3.68 14.98
C PHE A 21 -14.67 -3.63 14.92
N GLY A 22 -15.26 -2.89 13.99
CA GLY A 22 -16.71 -2.71 13.86
C GLY A 22 -17.44 -3.91 13.26
N GLY A 23 -16.72 -4.89 12.72
CA GLY A 23 -17.29 -6.14 12.21
C GLY A 23 -18.33 -5.92 11.11
N SER A 24 -19.41 -6.73 11.11
CA SER A 24 -20.43 -6.69 10.04
C SER A 24 -21.23 -5.39 9.99
N VAL A 25 -21.26 -4.60 11.07
CA VAL A 25 -21.99 -3.32 11.15
C VAL A 25 -21.43 -2.30 10.14
N ILE A 26 -20.16 -2.42 9.77
CA ILE A 26 -19.51 -1.51 8.83
C ILE A 26 -19.82 -1.82 7.38
N LYS A 27 -20.21 -3.06 7.04
CA LYS A 27 -20.42 -3.49 5.64
C LYS A 27 -21.29 -2.54 4.80
N PRO A 28 -22.44 -2.03 5.29
CA PRO A 28 -23.27 -1.11 4.50
C PRO A 28 -22.60 0.24 4.22
N LEU A 29 -21.57 0.61 4.99
CA LEU A 29 -20.89 1.89 4.91
C LEU A 29 -19.59 1.83 4.08
N VAL A 30 -19.13 0.63 3.71
CA VAL A 30 -17.83 0.42 3.04
C VAL A 30 -17.70 1.25 1.77
N GLY A 31 -18.69 1.24 0.87
CA GLY A 31 -18.60 2.00 -0.38
C GLY A 31 -18.49 3.51 -0.17
N GLU A 32 -19.26 4.05 0.78
CA GLU A 32 -19.20 5.47 1.13
C GLU A 32 -17.88 5.84 1.83
N ALA A 33 -17.39 4.96 2.70
CA ALA A 33 -16.10 5.10 3.36
C ALA A 33 -14.95 5.16 2.34
N LEU A 34 -14.94 4.26 1.35
CA LEU A 34 -13.96 4.25 0.26
C LEU A 34 -14.01 5.55 -0.55
N SER A 35 -15.20 6.00 -0.93
CA SER A 35 -15.39 7.25 -1.67
C SER A 35 -14.80 8.45 -0.90
N ARG A 36 -15.07 8.55 0.41
CA ARG A 36 -14.56 9.63 1.25
C ARG A 36 -13.07 9.57 1.49
N LEU A 37 -12.50 8.38 1.69
CA LEU A 37 -11.06 8.20 1.84
C LEU A 37 -10.32 8.59 0.55
N ASN A 38 -10.85 8.20 -0.61
CA ASN A 38 -10.28 8.57 -1.91
C ASN A 38 -10.23 10.09 -2.11
N VAL A 39 -11.22 10.82 -1.62
CA VAL A 39 -11.23 12.30 -1.64
C VAL A 39 -10.12 12.90 -0.79
N VAL A 40 -9.80 12.33 0.37
CA VAL A 40 -8.71 12.80 1.25
C VAL A 40 -7.35 12.48 0.65
N ILE A 41 -7.20 11.26 0.11
CA ILE A 41 -5.94 10.77 -0.48
C ILE A 41 -5.57 11.59 -1.73
N ARG A 42 -6.56 11.86 -2.59
CA ARG A 42 -6.35 12.58 -3.86
C ARG A 42 -6.38 14.10 -3.73
N ASP A 43 -6.49 14.64 -2.52
CA ASP A 43 -6.43 16.09 -2.33
C ASP A 43 -5.06 16.62 -2.84
N PRO A 44 -5.02 17.64 -3.71
CA PRO A 44 -3.75 18.18 -4.22
C PRO A 44 -2.78 18.63 -3.12
N ASN A 45 -3.30 18.94 -1.93
CA ASN A 45 -2.55 19.38 -0.77
C ASN A 45 -2.34 18.26 0.26
N ALA A 46 -2.70 17.00 -0.03
CA ALA A 46 -2.68 15.92 0.95
C ALA A 46 -1.30 15.68 1.57
N LEU A 47 -0.24 15.89 0.80
CA LEU A 47 1.15 15.69 1.23
C LEU A 47 1.79 16.94 1.86
N GLN A 48 1.04 18.04 2.02
CA GLN A 48 1.52 19.21 2.76
C GLN A 48 1.61 18.90 4.26
N ALA A 49 2.49 19.59 4.97
CA ALA A 49 2.78 19.33 6.39
C ALA A 49 1.52 19.36 7.28
N GLU A 50 0.54 20.20 6.94
CA GLU A 50 -0.73 20.31 7.65
C GLU A 50 -1.66 19.10 7.45
N ASN A 51 -1.50 18.36 6.35
CA ASN A 51 -2.45 17.34 5.89
C ASN A 51 -1.88 15.92 5.93
N VAL A 52 -0.55 15.78 6.02
CA VAL A 52 0.15 14.50 5.90
C VAL A 52 -0.35 13.46 6.90
N MET A 53 -0.67 13.86 8.14
CA MET A 53 -1.22 12.93 9.14
C MET A 53 -2.61 12.41 8.77
N ALA A 54 -3.45 13.28 8.20
CA ALA A 54 -4.77 12.87 7.71
C ALA A 54 -4.64 12.00 6.46
N TYR A 55 -3.66 12.27 5.60
CA TYR A 55 -3.35 11.43 4.45
C TYR A 55 -2.89 10.03 4.89
N ASP A 56 -1.90 9.93 5.79
CA ASP A 56 -1.36 8.65 6.28
C ASP A 56 -2.45 7.81 6.94
N ASN A 57 -3.28 8.43 7.78
CA ASN A 57 -4.41 7.75 8.41
C ASN A 57 -5.49 7.33 7.39
N ALA A 58 -5.71 8.11 6.32
CA ALA A 58 -6.65 7.75 5.27
C ALA A 58 -6.14 6.53 4.47
N VAL A 59 -4.86 6.50 4.13
CA VAL A 59 -4.21 5.35 3.48
C VAL A 59 -4.28 4.11 4.38
N SER A 60 -4.02 4.27 5.69
CA SER A 60 -4.14 3.17 6.67
C SER A 60 -5.59 2.66 6.76
N ALA A 61 -6.57 3.55 6.88
CA ALA A 61 -7.98 3.18 6.96
C ALA A 61 -8.46 2.46 5.69
N LEU A 62 -8.02 2.92 4.52
CA LEU A 62 -8.28 2.24 3.24
C LEU A 62 -7.72 0.80 3.25
N GLY A 63 -6.48 0.63 3.71
CA GLY A 63 -5.87 -0.70 3.87
C GLY A 63 -6.66 -1.61 4.81
N LYS A 64 -7.16 -1.08 5.93
CA LYS A 64 -7.99 -1.84 6.88
C LYS A 64 -9.32 -2.25 6.25
N ILE A 65 -10.00 -1.38 5.50
CA ILE A 65 -11.22 -1.74 4.76
C ILE A 65 -10.93 -2.87 3.78
N CYS A 66 -9.85 -2.77 3.00
CA CYS A 66 -9.41 -3.82 2.07
C CYS A 66 -9.12 -5.15 2.79
N GLN A 67 -8.55 -5.10 4.00
CA GLN A 67 -8.19 -6.29 4.76
C GLN A 67 -9.40 -6.98 5.39
N PHE A 68 -10.26 -6.22 6.08
CA PHE A 68 -11.31 -6.77 6.94
C PHE A 68 -12.69 -6.85 6.25
N HIS A 69 -12.89 -6.12 5.16
CA HIS A 69 -14.18 -6.03 4.46
C HIS A 69 -14.08 -6.33 2.96
N ARG A 70 -13.07 -7.11 2.55
CA ARG A 70 -12.82 -7.48 1.14
C ARG A 70 -14.03 -8.03 0.37
N ASP A 71 -14.96 -8.67 1.06
CA ASP A 71 -16.18 -9.28 0.50
C ASP A 71 -17.26 -8.24 0.20
N SER A 72 -17.12 -7.05 0.78
CA SER A 72 -18.06 -5.92 0.65
C SER A 72 -17.53 -4.83 -0.30
N ILE A 73 -16.40 -5.09 -0.95
CA ILE A 73 -15.74 -4.17 -1.87
C ILE A 73 -16.10 -4.53 -3.30
N ASP A 74 -16.69 -3.57 -4.01
CA ASP A 74 -16.67 -3.61 -5.47
C ASP A 74 -15.25 -3.27 -5.94
N SER A 75 -14.63 -4.17 -6.72
CA SER A 75 -13.29 -3.97 -7.30
C SER A 75 -13.15 -2.63 -8.03
N ALA A 76 -14.21 -2.09 -8.62
CA ALA A 76 -14.20 -0.79 -9.29
C ALA A 76 -14.02 0.40 -8.32
N GLN A 77 -14.34 0.24 -7.03
CA GLN A 77 -14.28 1.30 -6.03
C GLN A 77 -12.90 1.45 -5.36
N VAL A 78 -12.08 0.40 -5.33
CA VAL A 78 -10.72 0.45 -4.74
C VAL A 78 -9.66 0.90 -5.76
N VAL A 79 -9.86 0.57 -7.04
CA VAL A 79 -8.91 0.85 -8.12
C VAL A 79 -8.58 2.34 -8.31
N PRO A 80 -9.47 3.32 -8.04
CA PRO A 80 -9.08 4.73 -8.12
C PRO A 80 -8.15 5.16 -6.97
N ALA A 81 -8.35 4.65 -5.75
CA ALA A 81 -7.55 5.05 -4.58
C ALA A 81 -6.21 4.28 -4.50
N TRP A 82 -6.18 3.05 -5.01
CA TRP A 82 -4.99 2.22 -5.21
C TRP A 82 -4.66 2.09 -6.69
N SER A 83 -4.45 3.23 -7.36
CA SER A 83 -3.85 3.17 -8.69
C SER A 83 -2.36 2.81 -8.55
N ASP A 84 -1.79 2.13 -9.53
CA ASP A 84 -0.33 1.92 -9.65
C ASP A 84 0.45 3.21 -9.40
N ARG A 85 -0.13 4.37 -9.74
CA ARG A 85 0.47 5.68 -9.49
C ARG A 85 0.62 6.05 -8.01
N GLU A 86 -0.25 5.58 -7.13
CA GLU A 86 -0.18 5.86 -5.69
C GLU A 86 0.80 4.92 -4.99
N LEU A 87 0.77 3.63 -5.38
CA LEU A 87 1.63 2.60 -4.80
C LEU A 87 3.05 2.64 -5.38
N LEU A 88 3.17 2.71 -6.70
CA LEU A 88 4.46 2.70 -7.40
C LEU A 88 4.96 4.13 -7.66
N GLY A 89 4.14 5.16 -7.48
CA GLY A 89 4.50 6.53 -7.81
C GLY A 89 4.48 6.81 -9.32
N PRO A 90 4.61 8.07 -9.74
CA PRO A 90 4.85 8.41 -11.15
C PRO A 90 6.05 7.63 -11.71
N ASN A 91 5.90 7.01 -12.88
CA ASN A 91 6.94 6.20 -13.54
C ASN A 91 7.58 5.12 -12.64
N ASN A 92 6.82 4.54 -11.70
CA ASN A 92 7.28 3.51 -10.78
C ASN A 92 8.42 3.95 -9.83
N GLN A 93 8.53 5.25 -9.52
CA GLN A 93 9.61 5.78 -8.67
C GLN A 93 9.71 5.15 -7.26
N TYR A 94 8.63 4.61 -6.71
CA TYR A 94 8.62 3.95 -5.40
C TYR A 94 8.91 2.44 -5.47
N LEU A 95 8.83 1.85 -6.66
CA LEU A 95 9.10 0.43 -6.88
C LEU A 95 10.50 0.00 -6.37
N PRO A 96 11.61 0.73 -6.65
CA PRO A 96 12.91 0.51 -6.02
C PRO A 96 12.87 0.31 -4.50
N LYS A 97 12.16 1.20 -3.81
CA LYS A 97 12.08 1.21 -2.35
C LYS A 97 11.24 0.04 -1.84
N ILE A 98 10.13 -0.27 -2.51
CA ILE A 98 9.28 -1.42 -2.20
C ILE A 98 10.06 -2.73 -2.34
N VAL A 99 10.77 -2.90 -3.46
CA VAL A 99 11.61 -4.08 -3.70
C VAL A 99 12.74 -4.16 -2.69
N SER A 100 13.34 -3.04 -2.29
CA SER A 100 14.37 -3.02 -1.25
C SER A 100 13.83 -3.50 0.11
N VAL A 101 12.63 -3.06 0.51
CA VAL A 101 11.98 -3.53 1.74
C VAL A 101 11.68 -5.03 1.66
N PHE A 102 11.14 -5.52 0.53
CA PHE A 102 10.91 -6.95 0.35
C PHE A 102 12.22 -7.74 0.42
N ALA A 103 13.29 -7.25 -0.21
CA ALA A 103 14.60 -7.87 -0.16
C ALA A 103 15.15 -7.91 1.27
N GLU A 104 15.00 -6.83 2.04
CA GLU A 104 15.42 -6.79 3.44
C GLU A 104 14.68 -7.80 4.31
N VAL A 105 13.35 -7.88 4.18
CA VAL A 105 12.53 -8.87 4.88
C VAL A 105 12.93 -10.31 4.51
N LEU A 106 13.16 -10.57 3.22
CA LEU A 106 13.56 -11.89 2.73
C LEU A 106 15.00 -12.26 3.13
N CYS A 107 15.91 -11.28 3.19
CA CYS A 107 17.29 -11.45 3.66
C CYS A 107 17.37 -11.72 5.16
N ALA A 108 16.52 -11.06 5.95
CA ALA A 108 16.48 -11.22 7.41
C ALA A 108 15.87 -12.56 7.86
N GLY A 109 15.25 -13.32 6.95
CA GLY A 109 14.68 -14.63 7.26
C GLY A 109 13.43 -14.57 8.13
N LYS A 110 13.27 -15.54 9.05
CA LYS A 110 12.04 -15.71 9.86
C LYS A 110 11.82 -14.64 10.93
N ASP A 111 12.78 -13.74 11.13
CA ASP A 111 12.73 -12.74 12.19
C ASP A 111 11.78 -11.58 11.88
N LEU A 112 11.54 -11.29 10.59
CA LEU A 112 10.69 -10.17 10.16
C LEU A 112 9.35 -10.59 9.53
N ALA A 113 9.24 -11.82 9.03
CA ALA A 113 8.01 -12.30 8.40
C ALA A 113 7.83 -13.82 8.55
N THR A 114 6.57 -14.25 8.56
CA THR A 114 6.22 -15.68 8.49
C THR A 114 6.58 -16.27 7.13
N GLU A 115 6.80 -17.58 7.05
CA GLU A 115 7.07 -18.28 5.77
C GLU A 115 5.96 -18.03 4.74
N GLN A 116 4.70 -17.97 5.18
CA GLN A 116 3.58 -17.67 4.31
C GLN A 116 3.69 -16.26 3.70
N THR A 117 4.05 -15.26 4.51
CA THR A 117 4.23 -13.88 4.05
C THR A 117 5.44 -13.77 3.12
N ALA A 118 6.56 -14.43 3.45
CA ALA A 118 7.74 -14.49 2.60
C ALA A 118 7.41 -15.11 1.22
N ASN A 119 6.71 -16.23 1.19
CA ASN A 119 6.29 -16.86 -0.08
C ASN A 119 5.38 -15.96 -0.92
N ARG A 120 4.50 -15.18 -0.28
CA ARG A 120 3.68 -14.18 -1.00
C ARG A 120 4.53 -13.07 -1.60
N MET A 121 5.53 -12.56 -0.87
CA MET A 121 6.46 -11.55 -1.39
C MET A 121 7.26 -12.09 -2.58
N ILE A 122 7.76 -13.32 -2.50
CA ILE A 122 8.49 -13.98 -3.61
C ILE A 122 7.61 -14.10 -4.86
N ASN A 123 6.37 -14.56 -4.71
CA ASN A 123 5.45 -14.70 -5.84
C ASN A 123 5.13 -13.34 -6.49
N LEU A 124 4.99 -12.28 -5.69
CA LEU A 124 4.81 -10.92 -6.21
C LEU A 124 6.05 -10.43 -6.97
N LEU A 125 7.26 -10.69 -6.45
CA LEU A 125 8.51 -10.32 -7.13
C LEU A 125 8.65 -11.05 -8.48
N ARG A 126 8.31 -12.35 -8.55
CA ARG A 126 8.30 -13.10 -9.82
C ARG A 126 7.28 -12.55 -10.80
N GLN A 127 6.09 -12.17 -10.32
CA GLN A 127 5.08 -11.55 -11.16
C GLN A 127 5.57 -10.20 -11.72
N LEU A 128 6.20 -9.36 -10.88
CA LEU A 128 6.77 -8.07 -11.31
C LEU A 128 7.86 -8.25 -12.38
N GLN A 129 8.70 -9.29 -12.27
CA GLN A 129 9.68 -9.62 -13.30
C GLN A 129 9.05 -9.94 -14.67
N GLN A 130 7.83 -10.49 -14.68
CA GLN A 130 7.13 -10.87 -15.91
C GLN A 130 6.29 -9.73 -16.49
N THR A 131 5.79 -8.83 -15.65
CA THR A 131 4.86 -7.77 -16.07
C THR A 131 5.55 -6.45 -16.39
N LEU A 132 6.71 -6.17 -15.79
CA LEU A 132 7.38 -4.88 -15.96
C LEU A 132 8.32 -4.83 -17.17
N PRO A 133 8.47 -3.66 -17.81
CA PRO A 133 9.46 -3.46 -18.87
C PRO A 133 10.90 -3.73 -18.36
N PRO A 134 11.79 -4.31 -19.20
CA PRO A 134 13.17 -4.58 -18.82
C PRO A 134 13.93 -3.36 -18.28
N ALA A 135 13.66 -2.17 -18.82
CA ALA A 135 14.28 -0.93 -18.36
C ALA A 135 13.89 -0.56 -16.92
N THR A 136 12.63 -0.77 -16.53
CA THR A 136 12.13 -0.52 -15.17
C THR A 136 12.68 -1.56 -14.20
N LEU A 137 12.79 -2.82 -14.63
CA LEU A 137 13.41 -3.87 -13.81
C LEU A 137 14.90 -3.60 -13.57
N ALA A 138 15.64 -3.24 -14.63
CA ALA A 138 17.06 -2.92 -14.53
C ALA A 138 17.32 -1.73 -13.60
N SER A 139 16.55 -0.65 -13.72
CA SER A 139 16.68 0.51 -12.83
C SER A 139 16.36 0.14 -11.37
N THR A 140 15.29 -0.63 -11.16
CA THR A 140 14.89 -1.12 -9.83
C THR A 140 15.98 -1.97 -9.19
N TRP A 141 16.50 -2.97 -9.91
CA TRP A 141 17.56 -3.86 -9.38
C TRP A 141 18.86 -3.12 -9.11
N SER A 142 19.26 -2.21 -10.01
CA SER A 142 20.50 -1.44 -9.86
C SER A 142 20.51 -0.52 -8.65
N SER A 143 19.33 -0.12 -8.16
CA SER A 143 19.18 0.74 -6.98
C SER A 143 19.35 0.00 -5.64
N LEU A 144 19.34 -1.33 -5.66
CA LEU A 144 19.43 -2.17 -4.46
C LEU A 144 20.87 -2.34 -4.00
N GLN A 145 21.05 -2.62 -2.71
CA GLN A 145 22.37 -2.95 -2.17
C GLN A 145 22.91 -4.27 -2.76
N PRO A 146 24.23 -4.46 -2.90
CA PRO A 146 24.81 -5.68 -3.48
C PRO A 146 24.32 -6.97 -2.79
N GLN A 147 24.18 -6.95 -1.46
CA GLN A 147 23.65 -8.08 -0.70
C GLN A 147 22.20 -8.41 -1.07
N GLN A 148 21.35 -7.38 -1.21
CA GLN A 148 19.95 -7.55 -1.62
C GLN A 148 19.84 -8.09 -3.06
N GLN A 149 20.69 -7.63 -3.98
CA GLN A 149 20.71 -8.12 -5.36
C GLN A 149 21.03 -9.62 -5.43
N LEU A 150 22.05 -10.06 -4.70
CA LEU A 150 22.45 -11.47 -4.65
C LEU A 150 21.36 -12.34 -4.01
N ALA A 151 20.78 -11.89 -2.90
CA ALA A 151 19.69 -12.61 -2.25
C ALA A 151 18.49 -12.76 -3.19
N LEU A 152 18.06 -11.68 -3.83
CA LEU A 152 16.96 -11.73 -4.78
C LEU A 152 17.27 -12.60 -6.00
N GLN A 153 18.50 -12.59 -6.52
CA GLN A 153 18.92 -13.49 -7.58
C GLN A 153 18.80 -14.96 -7.16
N SER A 154 19.25 -15.31 -5.95
CA SER A 154 19.16 -16.68 -5.43
C SER A 154 17.73 -17.12 -5.12
N ILE A 155 16.83 -16.19 -4.78
CA ILE A 155 15.44 -16.48 -4.41
C ILE A 155 14.55 -16.59 -5.66
N LEU A 156 14.88 -15.84 -6.71
CA LEU A 156 14.08 -15.76 -7.94
C LEU A 156 14.59 -16.65 -9.07
N SER A 157 15.80 -17.23 -8.95
CA SER A 157 16.28 -18.33 -9.81
C SER A 157 15.43 -19.59 -9.65
#